data_AF-A0A923CHA7-F1
#
_entry.id   AF-A0A923CHA7-F1
#
_cell.length_a   1.000
_cell.length_b   1.000
_cell.length_c   1.000
_cell.angle_alpha   90.00
_cell.angle_beta   90.00
_cell.angle_gamma   90.00
#
_symmetry.space_group_name_H-M   'P 1'
#
loop_
_entity.id
_entity.type
_entity.pdbx_description
1 polymer ?
#
loop_
_entity_poly.entity_id
_entity_poly.type
_entity_poly.pdbx_seq_one_letter_code
_entity_poly.pdbx_strand_id
1 'polypeptide(L)'
;MFDPVEMMPLEKQEDILARLRATGITSVDDYTPFPKPFCVNPNSVKAIYLGCDPTNTKYMNRFEYAFALPDGRKYHFEQFVEGHRKQLEAIRLSWDQVYVQNLCQNYFTEETSQNKREWELAAGIWIPELQGELEQFHNDIPILLTSQLLLHVLLHDRKNARRAEEYYYCREGAAVPIQAEHNKLSCPLIPLYRHPKYNLSNWKQYGGMVCKHLNNAESV
;
A
#
# COMPACT_ATOMS: atom_id res chain seq x y z
N MET A 1 -12.28 19.88 15.84
CA MET A 1 -12.49 18.53 16.41
C MET A 1 -12.69 17.68 15.18
N PHE A 2 -11.66 16.93 14.76
CA PHE A 2 -11.69 16.20 13.49
C PHE A 2 -12.14 14.77 13.75
N ASP A 3 -13.04 14.27 12.90
CA ASP A 3 -13.39 12.87 12.92
C ASP A 3 -12.16 12.04 12.53
N PRO A 4 -11.77 11.03 13.31
CA PRO A 4 -10.75 10.07 12.88
C PRO A 4 -11.19 9.48 11.54
N VAL A 5 -10.23 9.19 10.65
CA VAL A 5 -10.48 8.48 9.38
C VAL A 5 -11.49 7.37 9.66
N GLU A 6 -12.67 7.50 9.06
CA GLU A 6 -13.83 6.73 9.48
C GLU A 6 -13.53 5.25 9.32
N MET A 7 -13.64 4.51 10.42
CA MET A 7 -13.36 3.08 10.40
C MET A 7 -14.36 2.41 9.46
N MET A 8 -13.90 1.47 8.63
CA MET A 8 -14.80 0.56 7.94
C MET A 8 -15.72 -0.10 8.98
N PRO A 9 -17.06 0.09 8.89
CA PRO A 9 -17.99 -0.48 9.85
C PRO A 9 -17.85 -1.99 9.93
N LEU A 10 -18.03 -2.58 11.12
CA LEU A 10 -17.88 -4.04 11.32
C LEU A 10 -18.77 -4.84 10.36
N GLU A 11 -20.01 -4.42 10.16
CA GLU A 11 -20.95 -5.05 9.20
C GLU A 11 -20.38 -5.10 7.78
N LYS A 12 -19.68 -4.04 7.36
CA LYS A 12 -19.02 -3.99 6.06
C LYS A 12 -17.82 -4.95 6.00
N GLN A 13 -17.07 -5.10 7.10
CA GLN A 13 -15.97 -6.08 7.17
C GLN A 13 -16.48 -7.52 7.07
N GLU A 14 -17.60 -7.82 7.74
CA GLU A 14 -18.26 -9.13 7.67
C GLU A 14 -18.81 -9.43 6.27
N ASP A 15 -19.39 -8.44 5.59
CA ASP A 15 -19.79 -8.55 4.18
C ASP A 15 -18.60 -8.87 3.27
N ILE A 16 -17.47 -8.19 3.48
CA ILE A 16 -16.25 -8.47 2.71
C ILE A 16 -15.76 -9.91 2.95
N LEU A 17 -15.74 -10.40 4.19
CA LEU A 17 -15.40 -11.80 4.47
C LEU A 17 -16.36 -12.76 3.77
N ALA A 18 -17.66 -12.48 3.77
CA ALA A 18 -18.65 -13.31 3.08
C ALA A 18 -18.40 -13.34 1.55
N ARG A 19 -18.14 -12.17 0.95
CA ARG A 19 -17.79 -12.04 -0.48
C ARG A 19 -16.51 -12.79 -0.82
N LEU A 20 -15.48 -12.69 0.02
CA LEU A 20 -14.23 -13.44 -0.15
C LEU A 20 -14.46 -14.95 -0.10
N ARG A 21 -15.20 -15.46 0.89
CA ARG A 21 -15.52 -16.89 1.00
C ARG A 21 -16.32 -17.39 -0.20
N ALA A 22 -17.23 -16.58 -0.74
CA ALA A 22 -18.03 -16.94 -1.92
C ALA A 22 -17.18 -17.15 -3.18
N THR A 23 -15.96 -16.62 -3.23
CA THR A 23 -15.02 -16.87 -4.34
C THR A 23 -14.31 -18.23 -4.27
N GLY A 24 -14.44 -18.95 -3.16
CA GLY A 24 -13.75 -20.22 -2.93
C GLY A 24 -12.29 -20.07 -2.48
N ILE A 25 -11.86 -18.86 -2.09
CA ILE A 25 -10.56 -18.64 -1.46
C ILE A 25 -10.53 -19.35 -0.11
N THR A 26 -9.51 -20.16 0.12
CA THR A 26 -9.37 -20.96 1.35
C THR A 26 -8.39 -20.37 2.36
N SER A 27 -7.52 -19.45 1.92
CA SER A 27 -6.52 -18.81 2.78
C SER A 27 -7.00 -17.54 3.46
N VAL A 28 -8.30 -17.24 3.51
CA VAL A 28 -8.81 -16.09 4.29
C VAL A 28 -8.96 -16.48 5.76
N ASP A 29 -8.50 -15.58 6.62
CA ASP A 29 -8.69 -15.66 8.05
C ASP A 29 -9.99 -14.95 8.45
N ASP A 30 -10.80 -15.58 9.29
CA ASP A 30 -12.13 -15.10 9.69
C ASP A 30 -12.08 -14.03 10.80
N TYR A 31 -10.94 -13.36 10.96
CA TYR A 31 -10.71 -12.39 12.02
C TYR A 31 -11.19 -10.99 11.66
N THR A 32 -11.97 -10.40 12.57
CA THR A 32 -12.29 -8.97 12.65
C THR A 32 -12.01 -8.45 14.08
N PRO A 33 -11.79 -7.14 14.28
CA PRO A 33 -11.73 -6.09 13.25
C PRO A 33 -10.44 -6.15 12.42
N PHE A 34 -10.54 -5.75 11.16
CA PHE A 34 -9.38 -5.49 10.31
C PHE A 34 -8.56 -4.30 10.84
N PRO A 35 -7.24 -4.23 10.54
CA PRO A 35 -6.43 -3.09 10.93
C PRO A 35 -6.91 -1.83 10.23
N LYS A 36 -6.99 -0.74 10.99
CA LYS A 36 -7.39 0.58 10.48
C LYS A 36 -6.29 1.19 9.61
N PRO A 37 -6.63 2.10 8.70
CA PRO A 37 -5.63 2.96 8.09
C PRO A 37 -4.90 3.80 9.17
N PHE A 38 -3.62 4.07 8.96
CA PHE A 38 -2.85 4.97 9.82
C PHE A 38 -2.64 6.31 9.12
N CYS A 39 -3.07 7.40 9.77
CA CYS A 39 -2.85 8.77 9.30
C CYS A 39 -2.78 9.70 10.51
N VAL A 40 -1.67 10.43 10.66
CA VAL A 40 -1.50 11.37 11.78
C VAL A 40 -2.33 12.63 11.56
N ASN A 41 -2.29 13.16 10.34
CA ASN A 41 -3.03 14.35 9.95
C ASN A 41 -3.44 14.26 8.47
N PRO A 42 -4.74 14.06 8.18
CA PRO A 42 -5.23 13.97 6.80
C PRO A 42 -4.90 15.19 5.94
N ASN A 43 -4.81 16.38 6.54
CA ASN A 43 -4.53 17.63 5.82
C ASN A 43 -3.06 17.79 5.41
N SER A 44 -2.15 16.94 5.89
CA SER A 44 -0.73 16.95 5.51
C SER A 44 -0.34 15.77 4.62
N VAL A 45 -1.31 14.99 4.14
CA VAL A 45 -1.06 13.84 3.28
C VAL A 45 -0.51 14.30 1.93
N LYS A 46 0.71 13.88 1.62
CA LYS A 46 1.40 14.11 0.34
C LYS A 46 1.47 12.85 -0.52
N ALA A 47 1.21 11.69 0.07
CA ALA A 47 1.19 10.41 -0.63
C ALA A 47 0.41 9.35 0.16
N ILE A 48 -0.11 8.35 -0.55
CA ILE A 48 -0.69 7.14 0.04
C ILE A 48 0.39 6.05 0.09
N TYR A 49 0.63 5.43 1.24
CA TYR A 49 1.60 4.36 1.42
C TYR A 49 0.89 3.00 1.45
N LEU A 50 1.01 2.22 0.38
CA LEU A 50 0.17 1.03 0.17
C LEU A 50 0.93 -0.28 0.37
N GLY A 51 0.45 -1.08 1.31
CA GLY A 51 0.87 -2.46 1.58
C GLY A 51 0.00 -3.50 0.89
N CYS A 52 0.41 -4.77 1.00
CA CYS A 52 -0.36 -5.88 0.45
C CYS A 52 -1.54 -6.25 1.37
N ASP A 53 -1.21 -6.74 2.56
CA ASP A 53 -2.15 -7.22 3.58
C ASP A 53 -1.43 -7.28 4.95
N PRO A 54 -2.17 -7.39 6.07
CA PRO A 54 -1.58 -7.38 7.41
C PRO A 54 -1.04 -8.76 7.87
N THR A 55 -1.01 -9.77 7.01
CA THR A 55 -0.68 -11.15 7.42
C THR A 55 0.78 -11.27 7.84
N ASN A 56 0.97 -11.88 9.01
CA ASN A 56 2.28 -12.28 9.51
C ASN A 56 2.16 -13.65 10.17
N THR A 57 2.58 -14.69 9.45
CA THR A 57 2.46 -16.08 9.92
C THR A 57 3.46 -16.41 11.02
N LYS A 58 4.56 -15.67 11.13
CA LYS A 58 5.61 -15.92 12.14
C LYS A 58 5.14 -15.65 13.57
N TYR A 59 4.36 -14.60 13.78
CA TYR A 59 3.90 -14.20 15.13
C TYR A 59 2.37 -14.18 15.26
N MET A 60 1.63 -14.35 14.15
CA MET A 60 0.16 -14.36 14.13
C MET A 60 -0.47 -13.12 14.81
N ASN A 61 0.25 -11.99 14.78
CA ASN A 61 -0.17 -10.76 15.42
C ASN A 61 -1.39 -10.16 14.72
N ARG A 62 -2.31 -9.61 15.51
CA ARG A 62 -3.39 -8.75 15.06
C ARG A 62 -3.05 -7.32 15.40
N PHE A 63 -3.20 -6.43 14.43
CA PHE A 63 -2.77 -5.04 14.52
C PHE A 63 -3.99 -4.13 14.61
N GLU A 64 -3.86 -3.07 15.39
CA GLU A 64 -4.87 -2.02 15.42
C GLU A 64 -4.84 -1.18 14.13
N TYR A 65 -3.64 -0.91 13.61
CA TYR A 65 -3.44 -0.15 12.38
C TYR A 65 -2.56 -0.89 11.37
N ALA A 66 -2.70 -0.51 10.10
CA ALA A 66 -1.84 -0.96 9.01
C ALA A 66 -0.36 -0.77 9.34
N PHE A 67 0.49 -1.69 8.84
CA PHE A 67 1.94 -1.70 9.06
C PHE A 67 2.37 -1.80 10.54
N ALA A 68 1.47 -2.19 11.45
CA ALA A 68 1.70 -2.21 12.89
C ALA A 68 2.08 -0.83 13.47
N LEU A 69 1.63 0.26 12.85
CA LEU A 69 1.85 1.62 13.34
C LEU A 69 0.88 1.99 14.47
N PRO A 70 1.19 3.02 15.29
CA PRO A 70 2.54 3.56 15.50
C PRO A 70 3.44 2.59 16.29
N ASP A 71 2.87 1.55 16.89
CA ASP A 71 3.50 0.75 17.94
C ASP A 71 4.18 -0.54 17.44
N GLY A 72 4.98 -0.45 16.37
CA GLY A 72 5.66 -1.61 15.80
C GLY A 72 6.56 -2.36 16.80
N ARG A 73 7.09 -1.66 17.81
CA ARG A 73 7.87 -2.24 18.91
C ARG A 73 7.07 -3.22 19.76
N LYS A 74 5.78 -2.97 20.00
CA LYS A 74 4.89 -3.85 20.76
C LYS A 74 4.78 -5.24 20.14
N TYR A 75 5.04 -5.36 18.85
CA TYR A 75 4.80 -6.57 18.06
C TYR A 75 6.08 -7.27 17.56
N HIS A 76 7.28 -6.81 17.93
CA HIS A 76 8.56 -7.23 17.33
C HIS A 76 8.72 -6.82 15.84
N PHE A 77 8.06 -5.73 15.42
CA PHE A 77 8.08 -5.17 14.07
C PHE A 77 8.95 -3.90 13.95
N GLU A 78 9.78 -3.58 14.94
CA GLU A 78 10.60 -2.36 14.93
C GLU A 78 11.47 -2.25 13.67
N GLN A 79 12.18 -3.33 13.29
CA GLN A 79 13.02 -3.33 12.09
C GLN A 79 12.20 -3.17 10.81
N PHE A 80 10.99 -3.72 10.78
CA PHE A 80 10.07 -3.57 9.65
C PHE A 80 9.62 -2.11 9.51
N VAL A 81 9.11 -1.51 10.59
CA VAL A 81 8.69 -0.10 10.63
C VAL A 81 9.86 0.82 10.29
N GLU A 82 11.05 0.55 10.83
CA GLU A 82 12.27 1.32 10.57
C GLU A 82 12.70 1.24 9.10
N GLY A 83 12.60 0.07 8.47
CA GLY A 83 12.89 -0.09 7.04
C GLY A 83 11.99 0.77 6.17
N HIS A 84 10.69 0.79 6.48
CA HIS A 84 9.72 1.63 5.77
C HIS A 84 9.94 3.13 6.04
N ARG A 85 10.25 3.50 7.29
CA ARG A 85 10.61 4.88 7.67
C ARG A 85 11.79 5.38 6.84
N LYS A 86 12.87 4.61 6.72
CA LYS A 86 14.04 4.97 5.91
C LYS A 86 13.71 5.15 4.42
N GLN A 87 12.80 4.35 3.87
CA GLN A 87 12.35 4.52 2.48
C GLN A 87 11.61 5.85 2.28
N LEU A 88 10.74 6.24 3.22
CA LEU A 88 10.05 7.53 3.19
C LEU A 88 11.04 8.70 3.32
N GLU A 89 11.98 8.61 4.26
CA GLU A 89 13.00 9.67 4.45
C GLU A 89 13.86 9.89 3.21
N ALA A 90 14.18 8.80 2.49
CA ALA A 90 14.94 8.88 1.25
C ALA A 90 14.23 9.67 0.12
N ILE A 91 12.91 9.84 0.23
CA ILE A 91 12.08 10.68 -0.63
C ILE A 91 11.54 11.92 0.08
N ARG A 92 12.13 12.29 1.23
CA ARG A 92 11.79 13.47 2.04
C ARG A 92 10.35 13.48 2.56
N LEU A 93 9.80 12.30 2.81
CA LEU A 93 8.53 12.11 3.50
C LEU A 93 8.74 11.50 4.89
N SER A 94 7.72 11.63 5.73
CA SER A 94 7.62 10.99 7.04
C SER A 94 6.21 10.43 7.26
N TRP A 95 6.02 9.64 8.33
CA TRP A 95 4.75 8.96 8.62
C TRP A 95 3.56 9.90 8.85
N ASP A 96 3.81 11.16 9.23
CA ASP A 96 2.81 12.22 9.40
C ASP A 96 2.38 12.87 8.09
N GLN A 97 3.12 12.62 7.00
CA GLN A 97 2.84 13.15 5.66
C GLN A 97 2.26 12.09 4.72
N VAL A 98 1.93 10.91 5.23
CA VAL A 98 1.35 9.82 4.42
C VAL A 98 0.11 9.24 5.08
N TYR A 99 -0.80 8.80 4.23
CA TYR A 99 -1.89 7.93 4.62
C TYR A 99 -1.48 6.48 4.37
N VAL A 100 -1.52 5.61 5.38
CA VAL A 100 -0.98 4.25 5.29
C VAL A 100 -2.11 3.23 5.34
N GLN A 101 -2.14 2.33 4.36
CA GLN A 101 -3.18 1.31 4.24
C GLN A 101 -2.65 0.06 3.52
N ASN A 102 -3.35 -1.06 3.63
CA ASN A 102 -3.13 -2.26 2.81
C ASN A 102 -4.21 -2.39 1.74
N LEU A 103 -3.87 -2.97 0.58
CA LEU A 103 -4.87 -3.26 -0.45
C LEU A 103 -5.93 -4.23 0.07
N CYS A 104 -5.51 -5.41 0.53
CA CYS A 104 -6.40 -6.33 1.24
C CYS A 104 -6.30 -6.03 2.73
N GLN A 105 -7.39 -5.57 3.35
CA GLN A 105 -7.38 -5.17 4.77
C GLN A 105 -7.62 -6.37 5.70
N ASN A 106 -8.20 -7.46 5.17
CA ASN A 106 -8.37 -8.72 5.91
C ASN A 106 -7.04 -9.48 6.10
N TYR A 107 -7.04 -10.40 7.06
CA TYR A 107 -5.94 -11.34 7.26
C TYR A 107 -6.07 -12.57 6.35
N PHE A 108 -4.93 -13.16 6.01
CA PHE A 108 -4.82 -14.46 5.37
C PHE A 108 -4.16 -15.47 6.32
N THR A 109 -4.34 -16.77 6.06
CA THR A 109 -3.68 -17.85 6.79
C THR A 109 -2.24 -18.10 6.33
N GLU A 110 -1.87 -17.55 5.17
CA GLU A 110 -0.55 -17.64 4.56
C GLU A 110 -0.04 -16.25 4.16
N GLU A 111 1.28 -16.08 4.15
CA GLU A 111 1.87 -14.83 3.65
C GLU A 111 1.56 -14.63 2.15
N THR A 112 1.41 -13.36 1.73
CA THR A 112 1.16 -12.95 0.34
C THR A 112 2.06 -13.64 -0.68
N SER A 113 3.32 -13.92 -0.29
CA SER A 113 4.31 -14.53 -1.17
C SER A 113 4.04 -16.01 -1.48
N GLN A 114 3.28 -16.68 -0.63
CA GLN A 114 2.94 -18.11 -0.71
C GLN A 114 1.54 -18.34 -1.29
N ASN A 115 0.58 -17.44 -1.05
CA ASN A 115 -0.81 -17.57 -1.54
C ASN A 115 -1.18 -16.61 -2.69
N LYS A 116 -0.19 -16.20 -3.51
CA LYS A 116 -0.34 -15.14 -4.54
C LYS A 116 -1.63 -15.21 -5.35
N ARG A 117 -2.01 -16.40 -5.85
CA ARG A 117 -3.22 -16.56 -6.68
C ARG A 117 -4.48 -16.18 -5.91
N GLU A 118 -4.61 -16.67 -4.69
CA GLU A 118 -5.76 -16.38 -3.83
C GLU A 118 -5.76 -14.92 -3.38
N TRP A 119 -4.59 -14.38 -3.04
CA TRP A 119 -4.45 -12.96 -2.74
C TRP A 119 -4.84 -12.06 -3.92
N GLU A 120 -4.46 -12.41 -5.15
CA GLU A 120 -4.85 -11.66 -6.36
C GLU A 120 -6.36 -11.69 -6.61
N LEU A 121 -7.04 -12.80 -6.28
CA LEU A 121 -8.49 -12.89 -6.34
C LEU A 121 -9.14 -11.98 -5.28
N ALA A 122 -8.64 -12.03 -4.05
CA ALA A 122 -9.09 -11.15 -2.97
C ALA A 122 -8.88 -9.67 -3.31
N ALA A 123 -7.74 -9.33 -3.91
CA ALA A 123 -7.45 -7.97 -4.36
C ALA A 123 -8.52 -7.45 -5.34
N GLY A 124 -9.08 -8.32 -6.19
CA GLY A 124 -10.19 -7.94 -7.07
C GLY A 124 -11.44 -7.45 -6.34
N ILE A 125 -11.71 -8.00 -5.15
CA ILE A 125 -12.81 -7.56 -4.27
C ILE A 125 -12.47 -6.26 -3.55
N TRP A 126 -11.22 -6.11 -3.13
CA TRP A 126 -10.76 -4.97 -2.35
C TRP A 126 -10.47 -3.71 -3.16
N ILE A 127 -10.09 -3.82 -4.43
CA ILE A 127 -9.74 -2.66 -5.27
C ILE A 127 -10.88 -1.61 -5.30
N PRO A 128 -12.15 -1.96 -5.54
CA PRO A 128 -13.25 -0.99 -5.48
C PRO A 128 -13.43 -0.36 -4.09
N GLU A 129 -13.24 -1.13 -3.01
CA GLU A 129 -13.38 -0.63 -1.65
C GLU A 129 -12.28 0.39 -1.32
N LEU A 130 -11.03 0.07 -1.69
CA LEU A 130 -9.92 0.99 -1.54
C LEU A 130 -10.11 2.22 -2.43
N GLN A 131 -10.59 2.06 -3.66
CA GLN A 131 -10.86 3.20 -4.54
C GLN A 131 -11.85 4.17 -3.88
N GLY A 132 -12.97 3.68 -3.35
CA GLY A 132 -13.95 4.50 -2.61
C GLY A 132 -13.37 5.12 -1.34
N GLU A 133 -12.51 4.40 -0.60
CA GLU A 133 -11.80 4.95 0.56
C GLU A 133 -10.89 6.13 0.17
N LEU A 134 -10.24 6.05 -1.00
CA LEU A 134 -9.30 7.07 -1.46
C LEU A 134 -9.96 8.29 -2.11
N GLU A 135 -11.27 8.27 -2.39
CA GLU A 135 -12.01 9.43 -2.93
C GLU A 135 -11.99 10.66 -2.02
N GLN A 136 -11.65 10.48 -0.74
CA GLN A 136 -11.45 11.59 0.21
C GLN A 136 -10.19 12.43 -0.10
N PHE A 137 -9.27 11.91 -0.92
CA PHE A 137 -8.03 12.57 -1.32
C PHE A 137 -8.15 13.10 -2.75
N HIS A 138 -7.33 14.10 -3.08
CA HIS A 138 -7.20 14.53 -4.46
C HIS A 138 -6.52 13.44 -5.31
N ASN A 139 -6.99 13.24 -6.53
CA ASN A 139 -6.53 12.18 -7.43
C ASN A 139 -5.08 12.36 -7.92
N ASP A 140 -4.45 13.51 -7.67
CA ASP A 140 -3.04 13.77 -7.95
C ASP A 140 -2.12 13.30 -6.82
N ILE A 141 -2.64 12.98 -5.62
CA ILE A 141 -1.87 12.38 -4.54
C ILE A 141 -1.39 10.99 -4.99
N PRO A 142 -0.06 10.76 -5.09
CA PRO A 142 0.47 9.52 -5.59
C PRO A 142 0.37 8.39 -4.56
N ILE A 143 0.23 7.17 -5.06
CA ILE A 143 0.24 5.93 -4.27
C ILE A 143 1.61 5.26 -4.38
N LEU A 144 2.30 5.16 -3.25
CA LEU A 144 3.59 4.51 -3.07
C LEU A 144 3.38 3.00 -2.88
N LEU A 145 3.80 2.20 -3.87
CA LEU A 145 3.59 0.75 -3.87
C LEU A 145 4.76 0.02 -3.21
N THR A 146 4.52 -0.61 -2.06
CA THR A 146 5.58 -1.32 -1.31
C THR A 146 5.96 -2.69 -1.88
N SER A 147 5.24 -3.17 -2.91
CA SER A 147 5.42 -4.49 -3.52
C SER A 147 5.13 -4.48 -5.01
N GLN A 148 5.89 -5.27 -5.78
CA GLN A 148 5.63 -5.52 -7.20
C GLN A 148 4.26 -6.19 -7.42
N LEU A 149 3.78 -6.96 -6.44
CA LEU A 149 2.48 -7.62 -6.54
C LEU A 149 1.33 -6.61 -6.61
N LEU A 150 1.43 -5.50 -5.88
CA LEU A 150 0.47 -4.40 -5.96
C LEU A 150 0.41 -3.86 -7.39
N LEU A 151 1.58 -3.57 -7.98
CA LEU A 151 1.64 -3.09 -9.34
C LEU A 151 0.95 -4.05 -10.33
N HIS A 152 1.16 -5.36 -10.19
CA HIS A 152 0.55 -6.37 -11.06
C HIS A 152 -0.98 -6.37 -10.99
N VAL A 153 -1.57 -6.22 -9.81
CA VAL A 153 -3.03 -6.27 -9.68
C VAL A 153 -3.71 -4.94 -9.99
N LEU A 154 -3.00 -3.83 -9.80
CA LEU A 154 -3.55 -2.48 -9.98
C LEU A 154 -3.50 -1.99 -11.43
N LEU A 155 -2.60 -2.49 -12.28
CA LEU A 155 -2.60 -2.13 -13.70
C LEU A 155 -3.82 -2.68 -14.44
N HIS A 156 -4.32 -1.91 -15.41
CA HIS A 156 -5.35 -2.41 -16.34
C HIS A 156 -4.78 -3.50 -17.25
N ASP A 157 -3.59 -3.28 -17.82
CA ASP A 157 -2.84 -4.28 -18.58
C ASP A 157 -1.63 -4.77 -17.78
N ARG A 158 -1.72 -6.00 -17.27
CA ARG A 158 -0.64 -6.64 -16.51
C ARG A 158 0.64 -6.83 -17.32
N LYS A 159 0.58 -6.86 -18.65
CA LYS A 159 1.78 -6.98 -19.51
C LYS A 159 2.65 -5.74 -19.44
N ASN A 160 2.09 -4.60 -19.05
CA ASN A 160 2.82 -3.36 -18.83
C ASN A 160 3.49 -3.28 -17.45
N ALA A 161 3.29 -4.29 -16.60
CA ALA A 161 4.02 -4.39 -15.35
C ALA A 161 5.50 -4.68 -15.65
N ARG A 162 6.32 -3.63 -15.55
CA ARG A 162 7.77 -3.78 -15.68
C ARG A 162 8.37 -4.41 -14.45
N ARG A 163 9.52 -5.04 -14.60
CA ARG A 163 10.29 -5.55 -13.47
C ARG A 163 10.75 -4.38 -12.62
N ALA A 164 10.81 -4.60 -11.32
CA ALA A 164 11.26 -3.60 -10.36
C ALA A 164 12.57 -2.89 -10.76
N GLU A 165 13.56 -3.66 -11.21
CA GLU A 165 14.84 -3.13 -11.67
C GLU A 165 14.70 -2.08 -12.78
N GLU A 166 13.74 -2.24 -13.70
CA GLU A 166 13.57 -1.31 -14.82
C GLU A 166 13.23 0.10 -14.34
N TYR A 167 12.37 0.21 -13.32
CA TYR A 167 12.03 1.50 -12.70
C TYR A 167 13.24 2.11 -11.99
N TYR A 168 13.92 1.32 -11.15
CA TYR A 168 15.02 1.80 -10.31
C TYR A 168 16.27 2.18 -11.13
N TYR A 169 16.52 1.49 -12.24
CA TYR A 169 17.55 1.88 -13.23
C TYR A 169 17.10 3.01 -14.17
N CYS A 170 15.89 3.55 -14.01
CA CYS A 170 15.32 4.60 -14.85
C CYS A 170 15.41 4.24 -16.35
N ARG A 171 15.12 2.98 -16.69
CA ARG A 171 15.20 2.52 -18.08
C ARG A 171 14.15 3.22 -18.94
N GLU A 172 14.47 3.39 -20.22
CA GLU A 172 13.56 3.98 -21.19
C GLU A 172 12.18 3.28 -21.17
N GLY A 173 11.11 4.07 -21.11
CA GLY A 173 9.73 3.58 -21.02
C GLY A 173 9.28 3.13 -19.64
N ALA A 174 10.14 3.12 -18.61
CA ALA A 174 9.75 2.90 -17.20
C ALA A 174 9.39 4.24 -16.54
N ALA A 175 8.37 4.92 -17.07
CA ALA A 175 7.92 6.21 -16.57
C ALA A 175 7.41 6.08 -15.11
N VAL A 176 7.84 7.03 -14.28
CA VAL A 176 7.35 7.18 -12.90
C VAL A 176 6.95 8.66 -12.70
N PRO A 177 5.74 8.92 -12.17
CA PRO A 177 4.74 7.92 -11.79
C PRO A 177 4.13 7.21 -13.01
N ILE A 178 3.61 6.01 -12.76
CA ILE A 178 2.66 5.38 -13.66
C ILE A 178 1.38 6.21 -13.58
N GLN A 179 0.90 6.69 -14.73
CA GLN A 179 -0.22 7.62 -14.77
C GLN A 179 -1.54 6.96 -14.33
N ALA A 180 -2.47 7.81 -13.86
CA ALA A 180 -3.77 7.40 -13.30
C ALA A 180 -4.59 6.55 -14.28
N GLU A 181 -4.60 6.91 -15.56
CA GLU A 181 -5.36 6.24 -16.63
C GLU A 181 -4.88 4.82 -16.93
N HIS A 182 -3.69 4.43 -16.46
CA HIS A 182 -3.14 3.10 -16.68
C HIS A 182 -3.46 2.12 -15.55
N ASN A 183 -4.16 2.56 -14.49
CA ASN A 183 -4.40 1.76 -13.31
C ASN A 183 -5.80 1.94 -12.68
N LYS A 184 -6.19 0.95 -11.88
CA LYS A 184 -7.54 0.79 -11.34
C LYS A 184 -7.88 1.70 -10.16
N LEU A 185 -6.90 2.39 -9.56
CA LEU A 185 -7.14 3.32 -8.44
C LEU A 185 -7.27 4.77 -8.90
N SER A 186 -7.04 5.05 -10.18
CA SER A 186 -7.17 6.39 -10.76
C SER A 186 -6.30 7.47 -10.10
N CYS A 187 -5.22 7.05 -9.41
CA CYS A 187 -4.16 7.93 -8.89
C CYS A 187 -2.81 7.55 -9.50
N PRO A 188 -1.84 8.47 -9.56
CA PRO A 188 -0.48 8.13 -9.98
C PRO A 188 0.14 7.05 -9.08
N LEU A 189 0.73 5.99 -9.66
CA LEU A 189 1.39 4.93 -8.89
C LEU A 189 2.91 5.08 -8.96
N ILE A 190 3.57 4.98 -7.81
CA ILE A 190 5.04 5.05 -7.68
C ILE A 190 5.54 3.75 -7.06
N PRO A 191 6.33 2.95 -7.79
CA PRO A 191 7.04 1.81 -7.22
C PRO A 191 7.99 2.24 -6.08
N LEU A 192 7.80 1.70 -4.88
CA LEU A 192 8.60 2.01 -3.70
C LEU A 192 8.83 0.75 -2.86
N TYR A 193 9.48 -0.24 -3.46
CA TYR A 193 9.51 -1.60 -2.94
C TYR A 193 10.32 -1.73 -1.66
N ARG A 194 9.78 -2.52 -0.71
CA ARG A 194 10.39 -2.76 0.61
C ARG A 194 11.62 -3.68 0.62
N HIS A 195 11.87 -4.41 -0.48
CA HIS A 195 12.93 -5.41 -0.52
C HIS A 195 14.32 -4.74 -0.39
N PRO A 196 15.28 -5.29 0.38
CA PRO A 196 16.58 -4.64 0.65
C PRO A 196 17.36 -4.19 -0.59
N LYS A 197 17.28 -4.96 -1.68
CA LYS A 197 17.84 -4.59 -3.01
C LYS A 197 17.38 -3.21 -3.50
N TYR A 198 16.18 -2.79 -3.16
CA TYR A 198 15.53 -1.56 -3.59
C TYR A 198 15.51 -0.49 -2.49
N ASN A 199 16.40 -0.60 -1.50
CA ASN A 199 16.63 0.48 -0.54
C ASN A 199 17.09 1.74 -1.28
N LEU A 200 16.28 2.80 -1.23
CA LEU A 200 16.46 4.03 -2.00
C LEU A 200 17.77 4.76 -1.72
N SER A 201 18.42 4.52 -0.58
CA SER A 201 19.77 5.06 -0.33
C SER A 201 20.76 4.67 -1.44
N ASN A 202 20.53 3.53 -2.10
CA ASN A 202 21.35 3.02 -3.19
C ASN A 202 20.89 3.52 -4.58
N TRP A 203 19.76 4.22 -4.66
CA TRP A 203 19.09 4.59 -5.91
C TRP A 203 18.82 6.09 -5.98
N LYS A 204 19.87 6.90 -5.80
CA LYS A 204 19.78 8.37 -5.72
C LYS A 204 19.06 9.01 -6.90
N GLN A 205 19.31 8.52 -8.13
CA GLN A 205 18.64 9.05 -9.32
C GLN A 205 17.12 8.82 -9.26
N TYR A 206 16.72 7.58 -8.96
CA TYR A 206 15.31 7.22 -8.82
C TYR A 206 14.64 7.99 -7.67
N GLY A 207 15.26 8.03 -6.49
CA GLY A 207 14.76 8.79 -5.34
C GLY A 207 14.62 10.29 -5.64
N GLY A 208 15.57 10.88 -6.37
CA GLY A 208 15.50 12.27 -6.81
C GLY A 208 14.34 12.55 -7.77
N MET A 209 14.06 11.63 -8.69
CA MET A 209 12.88 11.71 -9.57
C MET A 209 11.57 11.65 -8.77
N VAL A 210 11.46 10.73 -7.81
CA VAL A 210 10.29 10.63 -6.93
C VAL A 210 10.11 11.92 -6.10
N CYS A 211 11.20 12.44 -5.50
CA CYS A 211 11.17 13.72 -4.77
C CYS A 211 10.65 14.87 -5.64
N LYS A 212 11.13 14.96 -6.88
CA LYS A 212 10.70 16.02 -7.81
C LYS A 212 9.20 15.93 -8.08
N HIS A 213 8.67 14.71 -8.24
CA HIS A 213 7.25 14.52 -8.45
C HIS A 213 6.42 14.92 -7.23
N LEU A 214 6.83 14.49 -6.03
CA LEU A 214 6.15 14.82 -4.77
C LEU A 214 6.12 16.33 -4.49
N ASN A 215 7.17 17.08 -4.82
CA ASN A 215 7.21 18.52 -4.59
C ASN A 215 6.47 19.34 -5.66
N ASN A 216 6.37 18.84 -6.89
CA ASN A 216 5.66 19.54 -7.95
C ASN A 216 4.12 19.50 -7.76
N ALA A 217 3.61 18.54 -6.98
CA ALA A 217 2.20 18.50 -6.58
C ALA A 217 1.80 19.66 -5.66
N GLU A 218 2.75 20.38 -5.04
CA GLU A 218 2.48 21.52 -4.16
C GLU A 218 2.32 22.85 -4.92
N SER A 219 2.44 22.86 -6.26
CA SER A 219 2.52 24.09 -7.08
C SER A 219 1.30 24.35 -7.99
N VAL A 220 0.15 23.71 -7.75
CA VAL A 220 -1.09 23.92 -8.52
C VAL A 220 -2.21 24.40 -7.61
#